data_AF-A0AAD3R7R9-F1
#
_entry.id   AF-A0AAD3R7R9-F1
#
_cell.length_a   1.000
_cell.length_b   1.000
_cell.length_c   1.000
_cell.angle_alpha   90.00
_cell.angle_beta   90.00
_cell.angle_gamma   90.00
#
_symmetry.space_group_name_H-M   'P 1'
#
loop_
_entity.id
_entity.type
_entity.pdbx_description
1 polymer ?
#
loop_
_entity_poly.entity_id
_entity_poly.type
_entity_poly.pdbx_seq_one_letter_code
_entity_poly.pdbx_strand_id
1 'polypeptide(L)'
;MAQKAEPVKTGLNQLEETTSSASPRTQKVASGIFKRPEGQSASPRTLKSRASGELFKRPEATIEIQPSTPTAEPAITKQDIHQVMAQKEYKIASLEREKLALIMEVERLKHQLGHVAREACDEMGELLAELYNNGKKGKDAERNAEKLRAALRMETNSRKEAERNLARQEEETSTIKQTLAQVKNDLENSRCQWENERSRLLADQSQEVSTLQASFRQELEKKTSEWEEDRSRLMEEQVKLCEGTGKTCTKSSPVALEKSGLLESLSVLKQALRDREQDRETSTNDLMSRVVEMENLMEEVQRQPQRRSLRKRFLHFFRRQ
;
A
#
# COMPACT_ATOMS: atom_id res chain seq x y z
N MET A 1 -34.20 -43.56 11.74
CA MET A 1 -33.07 -43.86 10.85
C MET A 1 -33.05 -42.85 9.70
N ALA A 2 -32.19 -41.84 9.78
CA ALA A 2 -31.86 -40.96 8.66
C ALA A 2 -30.44 -40.43 8.92
N GLN A 3 -29.45 -41.10 8.31
CA GLN A 3 -28.10 -40.60 8.19
C GLN A 3 -28.09 -39.59 7.03
N LYS A 4 -27.64 -38.36 7.29
CA LYS A 4 -27.25 -37.46 6.21
C LYS A 4 -25.89 -36.85 6.56
N ALA A 5 -24.95 -37.16 5.68
CA ALA A 5 -23.52 -36.97 5.80
C ALA A 5 -23.11 -35.48 5.89
N GLU A 6 -22.12 -35.21 6.72
CA GLU A 6 -21.35 -33.97 6.67
C GLU A 6 -20.23 -34.07 5.63
N PRO A 7 -19.96 -33.00 4.86
CA PRO A 7 -18.76 -32.93 4.03
C PRO A 7 -17.56 -32.45 4.85
N VAL A 8 -16.61 -33.36 5.02
CA VAL A 8 -15.22 -33.07 5.41
C VAL A 8 -14.61 -32.12 4.38
N LYS A 9 -14.25 -30.90 4.79
CA LYS A 9 -13.38 -30.00 4.03
C LYS A 9 -12.01 -29.95 4.68
N THR A 10 -11.17 -30.90 4.31
CA THR A 10 -9.71 -30.78 4.37
C THR A 10 -9.26 -29.78 3.29
N GLY A 11 -9.03 -28.54 3.70
CA GLY A 11 -8.39 -27.51 2.88
C GLY A 11 -6.98 -27.25 3.38
N LEU A 12 -6.09 -28.20 3.08
CA LEU A 12 -4.66 -28.16 3.35
C LEU A 12 -3.99 -27.51 2.13
N ASN A 13 -3.79 -26.19 2.15
CA ASN A 13 -2.92 -25.47 1.21
C ASN A 13 -1.82 -24.84 2.07
N GLN A 14 -0.75 -25.58 2.32
CA GLN A 14 0.50 -25.49 1.56
C GLN A 14 1.01 -24.05 1.47
N LEU A 15 1.90 -23.79 2.43
CA LEU A 15 2.82 -22.69 2.51
C LEU A 15 3.87 -22.90 1.40
N GLU A 16 3.68 -22.29 0.23
CA GLU A 16 4.77 -22.20 -0.74
C GLU A 16 5.74 -21.10 -0.30
N GLU A 17 6.78 -21.53 0.39
CA GLU A 17 8.07 -20.86 0.42
C GLU A 17 8.62 -20.80 -1.01
N THR A 18 8.46 -19.66 -1.67
CA THR A 18 9.23 -19.36 -2.89
C THR A 18 10.03 -18.08 -2.70
N THR A 19 11.34 -18.31 -2.56
CA THR A 19 12.41 -17.55 -3.20
C THR A 19 12.51 -16.06 -2.90
N SER A 20 13.38 -15.77 -1.95
CA SER A 20 14.47 -14.78 -2.04
C SER A 20 14.56 -14.08 -3.40
N SER A 21 13.88 -12.93 -3.51
CA SER A 21 14.06 -11.97 -4.59
C SER A 21 15.21 -11.06 -4.20
N ALA A 22 16.36 -11.28 -4.85
CA ALA A 22 17.55 -10.48 -4.70
C ALA A 22 17.23 -8.99 -4.91
N SER A 23 17.47 -8.22 -3.86
CA SER A 23 17.46 -6.76 -3.88
C SER A 23 18.40 -6.26 -4.99
N PRO A 24 17.93 -5.46 -5.97
CA PRO A 24 18.83 -4.83 -6.91
C PRO A 24 19.62 -3.77 -6.15
N ARG A 25 20.88 -4.11 -5.86
CA ARG A 25 21.94 -3.18 -5.44
C ARG A 25 21.99 -2.06 -6.46
N THR A 26 21.34 -0.94 -6.15
CA THR A 26 21.42 0.29 -6.94
C THR A 26 22.85 0.80 -6.85
N GLN A 27 23.63 0.47 -7.88
CA GLN A 27 24.91 1.11 -8.13
C GLN A 27 24.67 2.61 -8.25
N LYS A 28 25.26 3.33 -7.31
CA LYS A 28 25.38 4.78 -7.28
C LYS A 28 26.30 5.16 -8.44
N VAL A 29 25.74 5.29 -9.65
CA VAL A 29 26.47 5.86 -10.79
C VAL A 29 26.66 7.34 -10.47
N ALA A 30 27.91 7.71 -10.21
CA ALA A 30 28.33 9.09 -10.09
C ALA A 30 28.02 9.79 -11.42
N SER A 31 26.97 10.59 -11.44
CA SER A 31 26.65 11.47 -12.55
C SER A 31 27.75 12.52 -12.65
N GLY A 32 28.72 12.24 -13.53
CA GLY A 32 29.76 13.16 -13.93
C GLY A 32 29.15 14.47 -14.40
N ILE A 33 29.71 15.55 -13.86
CA ILE A 33 29.46 16.93 -14.23
C ILE A 33 29.91 17.11 -15.68
N PHE A 34 29.00 16.96 -16.63
CA PHE A 34 29.22 17.44 -18.00
C PHE A 34 29.08 18.97 -17.98
N LYS A 35 30.24 19.64 -17.85
CA LYS A 35 30.38 21.06 -18.17
C LYS A 35 29.93 21.27 -19.61
N ARG A 36 28.83 22.00 -19.77
CA ARG A 36 28.34 22.52 -21.04
C ARG A 36 29.38 23.51 -21.58
N PRO A 37 29.92 23.34 -22.80
CA PRO A 37 30.74 24.39 -23.40
C PRO A 37 29.82 25.55 -23.79
N GLU A 38 30.14 26.75 -23.29
CA GLU A 38 29.56 28.00 -23.75
C GLU A 38 29.95 28.20 -25.21
N GLY A 39 29.05 27.80 -26.11
CA GLY A 39 29.12 28.14 -27.52
C GLY A 39 28.88 29.64 -27.66
N GLN A 40 29.96 30.37 -27.86
CA GLN A 40 29.98 31.78 -28.20
C GLN A 40 29.12 32.00 -29.45
N SER A 41 28.03 32.74 -29.24
CA SER A 41 27.21 33.34 -30.29
C SER A 41 28.06 34.38 -31.02
N ALA A 42 28.73 33.94 -32.10
CA ALA A 42 29.37 34.82 -33.04
C ALA A 42 28.28 35.59 -33.81
N SER A 43 28.18 36.86 -33.47
CA SER A 43 27.35 37.85 -34.17
C SER A 43 27.65 37.83 -35.68
N PRO A 44 26.65 37.75 -36.57
CA PRO A 44 26.91 37.86 -38.00
C PRO A 44 27.30 39.31 -38.31
N ARG A 45 28.60 39.51 -38.58
CA ARG A 45 29.11 40.73 -39.22
C ARG A 45 28.31 40.96 -40.49
N THR A 46 27.54 42.04 -40.49
CA THR A 46 26.98 42.65 -41.68
C THR A 46 28.13 43.03 -42.61
N LEU A 47 28.39 42.19 -43.61
CA LEU A 47 29.18 42.56 -44.77
C LEU A 47 28.43 43.67 -45.49
N LYS A 48 28.83 44.92 -45.21
CA LYS A 48 28.56 46.07 -46.08
C LYS A 48 29.02 45.69 -47.48
N SER A 49 28.08 45.33 -48.35
CA SER A 49 28.30 45.25 -49.78
C SER A 49 28.67 46.67 -50.25
N ARG A 50 29.98 46.84 -50.41
CA ARG A 50 30.62 47.92 -51.12
C ARG A 50 30.08 47.89 -52.55
N ALA A 51 29.07 48.72 -52.84
CA ALA A 51 28.68 49.02 -54.20
C ALA A 51 29.84 49.76 -54.84
N SER A 52 30.70 49.00 -55.51
CA SER A 52 31.69 49.49 -56.45
C SER A 52 30.94 50.28 -57.51
N GLY A 53 30.95 51.61 -57.37
CA GLY A 53 30.71 52.50 -58.49
C GLY A 53 31.82 52.28 -59.51
N GLU A 54 31.62 51.35 -60.43
CA GLU A 54 32.38 51.32 -61.68
C GLU A 54 31.87 52.44 -62.57
N LEU A 55 32.50 53.58 -62.30
CA LEU A 55 32.79 54.68 -63.19
C LEU A 55 33.08 54.14 -64.61
N PHE A 56 32.03 54.01 -65.44
CA PHE A 56 32.20 53.85 -66.89
C PHE A 56 32.82 55.14 -67.42
N LYS A 57 34.15 55.18 -67.42
CA LYS A 57 34.93 56.15 -68.18
C LYS A 57 34.52 55.98 -69.64
N ARG A 58 33.72 56.91 -70.14
CA ARG A 58 33.55 57.14 -71.56
C ARG A 58 34.94 57.40 -72.15
N PRO A 59 35.45 56.60 -73.10
CA PRO A 59 36.64 56.98 -73.82
C PRO A 59 36.27 58.18 -74.71
N GLU A 60 36.58 59.38 -74.26
CA GLU A 60 36.77 60.52 -75.16
C GLU A 60 38.02 60.23 -75.97
N ALA A 61 37.85 59.54 -77.09
CA ALA A 61 38.82 59.54 -78.16
C ALA A 61 38.82 60.94 -78.77
N THR A 62 39.69 61.82 -78.24
CA THR A 62 40.16 63.01 -78.94
C THR A 62 40.84 62.54 -80.22
N ILE A 63 40.10 62.53 -81.33
CA ILE A 63 40.67 62.33 -82.66
C ILE A 63 41.37 63.64 -83.02
N GLU A 64 42.68 63.64 -82.84
CA GLU A 64 43.62 64.63 -83.35
C GLU A 64 43.57 64.58 -84.89
N ILE A 65 42.91 65.57 -85.51
CA ILE A 65 42.83 65.71 -86.96
C ILE A 65 44.19 66.24 -87.44
N GLN A 66 45.07 65.34 -87.89
CA GLN A 66 46.21 65.72 -88.73
C GLN A 66 45.71 66.24 -90.09
N PRO A 67 46.18 67.41 -90.56
CA PRO A 67 45.93 67.87 -91.91
C PRO A 67 46.82 67.07 -92.88
N SER A 68 46.25 66.03 -93.48
CA SER A 68 46.90 65.33 -94.58
C SER A 68 46.68 66.11 -95.89
N THR A 69 47.82 66.52 -96.44
CA THR A 69 48.15 67.00 -97.79
C THR A 69 47.13 66.70 -98.91
N PRO A 70 46.83 67.69 -99.78
CA PRO A 70 45.91 67.53 -100.91
C PRO A 70 46.53 66.63 -101.98
N THR A 71 46.13 65.35 -101.97
CA THR A 71 46.46 64.41 -103.04
C THR A 71 45.29 64.41 -104.02
N ALA A 72 45.59 64.85 -105.25
CA ALA A 72 44.72 65.05 -106.41
C ALA A 72 43.35 64.35 -106.36
N GLU A 73 42.29 65.17 -106.43
CA GLU A 73 40.91 64.75 -106.66
C GLU A 73 40.80 63.86 -107.91
N PRO A 74 40.41 62.58 -107.79
CA PRO A 74 39.88 61.85 -108.92
C PRO A 74 38.49 62.42 -109.24
N ALA A 75 38.25 62.77 -110.50
CA ALA A 75 36.95 63.24 -110.99
C ALA A 75 35.86 62.20 -110.68
N ILE A 76 35.06 62.47 -109.64
CA ILE A 76 33.95 61.61 -109.20
C ILE A 76 32.94 61.52 -110.33
N THR A 77 32.71 60.31 -110.83
CA THR A 77 31.72 60.08 -111.88
C THR A 77 30.33 59.92 -111.26
N LYS A 78 29.27 60.26 -112.00
CA LYS A 78 27.87 60.11 -111.55
C LYS A 78 27.54 58.67 -111.10
N GLN A 79 28.24 57.68 -111.66
CA GLN A 79 28.09 56.27 -111.33
C GLN A 79 28.58 55.95 -109.90
N ASP A 80 29.67 56.58 -109.46
CA ASP A 80 30.24 56.40 -108.12
C ASP A 80 29.25 56.87 -107.03
N ILE A 81 28.51 57.95 -107.29
CA ILE A 81 27.49 58.47 -106.37
C ILE A 81 26.33 57.47 -106.19
N HIS A 82 25.84 56.87 -107.27
CA HIS A 82 24.77 55.87 -107.20
C HIS A 82 25.21 54.60 -106.46
N GLN A 83 26.45 54.15 -106.66
CA GLN A 83 27.02 53.01 -105.94
C GLN A 83 27.12 53.28 -104.43
N VAL A 84 27.59 54.47 -104.04
CA VAL A 84 27.66 54.88 -102.64
C VAL A 84 26.27 54.98 -102.01
N MET A 85 25.26 55.50 -102.73
CA MET A 85 23.87 55.52 -102.24
C MET A 85 23.33 54.11 -102.01
N ALA A 86 23.49 53.20 -102.98
CA ALA A 86 23.04 51.81 -102.85
C ALA A 86 23.74 51.08 -101.68
N GLN A 87 25.04 51.31 -101.48
CA GLN A 87 25.77 50.76 -100.33
C GLN A 87 25.27 51.32 -99.00
N LYS A 88 24.98 52.62 -98.94
CA LYS A 88 24.41 53.27 -97.74
C LYS A 88 23.02 52.75 -97.45
N GLU A 89 22.14 52.63 -98.46
CA GLU A 89 20.79 52.07 -98.32
C GLU A 89 20.84 50.62 -97.82
N TYR A 90 21.72 49.79 -98.40
CA TYR A 90 21.94 48.43 -97.91
C TYR A 90 22.41 48.41 -96.45
N LYS A 91 23.34 49.29 -96.10
CA LYS A 91 23.85 49.40 -94.72
C LYS A 91 22.76 49.89 -93.76
N ILE A 92 21.94 50.86 -94.15
CA ILE A 92 20.77 51.33 -93.38
C ILE A 92 19.81 50.16 -93.14
N ALA A 93 19.39 49.46 -94.20
CA ALA A 93 18.48 48.33 -94.07
C ALA A 93 19.07 47.17 -93.24
N SER A 94 20.39 46.94 -93.31
CA SER A 94 21.10 45.98 -92.45
C SER A 94 21.07 46.41 -90.98
N LEU A 95 21.36 47.68 -90.71
CA LEU A 95 21.37 48.23 -89.35
C LEU A 95 19.95 48.28 -88.76
N GLU A 96 18.93 48.54 -89.56
CA GLU A 96 17.53 48.50 -89.14
C GLU A 96 17.10 47.09 -88.74
N ARG A 97 17.48 46.08 -89.53
CA ARG A 97 17.24 44.66 -89.18
C ARG A 97 17.94 44.27 -87.88
N GLU A 98 19.21 44.66 -87.72
CA GLU A 98 19.97 44.42 -86.50
C GLU A 98 19.36 45.12 -85.29
N LYS A 99 18.95 46.39 -85.44
CA LYS A 99 18.25 47.15 -84.40
C LYS A 99 16.96 46.46 -83.98
N LEU A 100 16.15 45.98 -84.92
CA LEU A 100 14.91 45.24 -84.61
C LEU A 100 15.21 43.92 -83.88
N ALA A 101 16.22 43.17 -84.32
CA ALA A 101 16.63 41.94 -83.64
C ALA A 101 17.09 42.22 -82.20
N LEU A 102 17.86 43.29 -81.98
CA LEU A 102 18.28 43.72 -80.65
C LEU A 102 17.11 44.16 -79.78
N ILE A 103 16.11 44.86 -80.33
CA ILE A 103 14.89 45.23 -79.59
C ILE A 103 14.14 43.97 -79.12
N MET A 104 13.92 43.01 -80.01
CA MET A 104 13.26 41.75 -79.67
C MET A 104 14.03 40.98 -78.58
N GLU A 105 15.35 40.96 -78.67
CA GLU A 105 16.21 40.28 -77.68
C GLU A 105 16.15 40.97 -76.31
N VAL A 106 16.15 42.31 -76.27
CA VAL A 106 15.98 43.08 -75.03
C VAL A 106 14.61 42.79 -74.39
N GLU A 107 13.53 42.75 -75.17
CA GLU A 107 12.19 42.41 -74.67
C GLU A 107 12.12 40.98 -74.13
N ARG A 108 12.74 40.02 -74.84
CA ARG A 108 12.85 38.63 -74.41
C ARG A 108 13.59 38.51 -73.08
N LEU A 109 14.78 39.12 -72.97
CA LEU A 109 15.58 39.13 -71.75
C LEU A 109 14.84 39.83 -70.59
N LYS A 110 14.13 40.92 -70.86
CA LYS A 110 13.31 41.61 -69.87
C LYS A 110 12.20 40.70 -69.33
N HIS A 111 11.53 39.95 -70.21
CA HIS A 111 10.52 38.98 -69.79
C HIS A 111 11.11 37.86 -68.95
N GLN A 112 12.26 37.31 -69.35
CA GLN A 112 12.97 36.29 -68.59
C GLN A 112 13.40 36.79 -67.21
N LEU A 113 13.96 37.99 -67.13
CA LEU A 113 14.33 38.59 -65.85
C LEU A 113 13.10 38.80 -64.95
N GLY A 114 11.98 39.23 -65.51
CA GLY A 114 10.70 39.37 -64.77
C GLY A 114 10.09 38.03 -64.35
N HIS A 115 10.37 36.94 -65.05
CA HIS A 115 9.97 35.60 -64.63
C HIS A 115 10.80 35.13 -63.43
N VAL A 116 12.13 35.15 -63.56
CA VAL A 116 13.07 34.75 -62.50
C VAL A 116 12.86 35.59 -61.24
N ALA A 117 12.62 36.90 -61.39
CA ALA A 117 12.35 37.76 -60.24
C ALA A 117 11.03 37.40 -59.51
N ARG A 118 10.01 36.92 -60.23
CA ARG A 118 8.76 36.46 -59.61
C ARG A 118 8.95 35.12 -58.91
N GLU A 119 9.58 34.16 -59.58
CA GLU A 119 9.90 32.85 -59.00
C GLU A 119 10.73 32.99 -57.72
N ALA A 120 11.77 33.84 -57.73
CA ALA A 120 12.58 34.10 -56.54
C ALA A 120 11.78 34.77 -55.40
N CYS A 121 10.83 35.65 -55.73
CA CYS A 121 9.94 36.24 -54.72
C CYS A 121 9.00 35.19 -54.10
N ASP A 122 8.45 34.30 -54.93
CA ASP A 122 7.54 33.24 -54.51
C ASP A 122 8.28 32.22 -53.63
N GLU A 123 9.45 31.74 -54.07
CA GLU A 123 10.33 30.85 -53.29
C GLU A 123 10.74 31.47 -51.95
N MET A 124 11.13 32.75 -51.94
CA MET A 124 11.45 33.45 -50.70
C MET A 124 10.23 33.54 -49.77
N GLY A 125 9.04 33.74 -50.32
CA GLY A 125 7.78 33.73 -49.56
C GLY A 125 7.50 32.38 -48.91
N GLU A 126 7.66 31.28 -49.65
CA GLU A 126 7.50 29.92 -49.15
C GLU A 126 8.50 29.58 -48.04
N LEU A 127 9.79 29.90 -48.24
CA LEU A 127 10.83 29.68 -47.23
C LEU A 127 10.56 30.46 -45.94
N LEU A 128 10.11 31.72 -46.04
CA LEU A 128 9.74 32.52 -44.86
C LEU A 128 8.54 31.91 -44.12
N ALA A 129 7.52 31.43 -44.86
CA ALA A 129 6.37 30.76 -44.27
C ALA A 129 6.78 29.44 -43.59
N GLU A 130 7.69 28.66 -44.19
CA GLU A 130 8.22 27.44 -43.60
C GLU A 130 9.00 27.70 -42.31
N LEU A 131 9.90 28.70 -42.32
CA LEU A 131 10.65 29.11 -41.12
C LEU A 131 9.72 29.55 -39.99
N TYR A 132 8.67 30.31 -40.31
CA TYR A 132 7.68 30.73 -39.32
C TYR A 132 6.92 29.52 -38.72
N ASN A 133 6.45 28.61 -39.57
CA ASN A 133 5.74 27.40 -39.16
C ASN A 133 6.63 26.48 -38.31
N ASN A 134 7.88 26.30 -38.70
CA ASN A 134 8.86 25.51 -37.96
C ASN A 134 9.20 26.16 -36.61
N GLY A 135 9.30 27.49 -36.55
CA GLY A 135 9.45 28.22 -35.30
C GLY A 135 8.25 28.04 -34.34
N LYS A 136 7.03 28.03 -34.87
CA LYS A 136 5.82 27.76 -34.08
C LYS A 136 5.81 26.33 -33.53
N LYS A 137 6.07 25.33 -34.39
CA LYS A 137 6.20 23.92 -34.00
C LYS A 137 7.27 23.71 -32.92
N GLY A 138 8.41 24.40 -33.05
CA GLY A 138 9.49 24.38 -32.06
C GLY A 138 9.04 24.87 -30.68
N LYS A 139 8.34 26.00 -30.62
CA LYS A 139 7.79 26.54 -29.36
C LYS A 139 6.75 25.60 -28.72
N ASP A 140 5.90 24.97 -29.53
CA ASP A 140 4.91 24.02 -29.03
C ASP A 140 5.58 22.74 -28.49
N ALA A 141 6.61 22.24 -29.18
CA ALA A 141 7.42 21.12 -28.70
C ALA A 141 8.16 21.45 -27.40
N GLU A 142 8.69 22.67 -27.26
CA GLU A 142 9.35 23.13 -26.04
C GLU A 142 8.39 23.19 -24.85
N ARG A 143 7.20 23.78 -25.03
CA ARG A 143 6.15 23.79 -23.98
C ARG A 143 5.71 22.39 -23.61
N ASN A 144 5.58 21.48 -24.58
CA ASN A 144 5.24 20.09 -24.31
C ASN A 144 6.35 19.38 -23.51
N ALA A 145 7.60 19.60 -23.86
CA ALA A 145 8.74 19.06 -23.12
C ALA A 145 8.79 19.59 -21.68
N GLU A 146 8.48 20.86 -21.46
CA GLU A 146 8.38 21.43 -20.11
C GLU A 146 7.24 20.82 -19.28
N LYS A 147 6.05 20.63 -19.88
CA LYS A 147 4.93 19.92 -19.23
C LYS A 147 5.31 18.50 -18.82
N LEU A 148 5.98 17.74 -19.70
CA LEU A 148 6.44 16.39 -19.40
C LEU A 148 7.49 16.37 -18.27
N ARG A 149 8.43 17.33 -18.27
CA ARG A 149 9.40 17.47 -17.16
C ARG A 149 8.71 17.78 -15.83
N ALA A 150 7.70 18.64 -15.83
CA ALA A 150 6.91 18.93 -14.63
C ALA A 150 6.14 17.70 -14.13
N ALA A 151 5.48 16.96 -15.04
CA ALA A 151 4.79 15.72 -14.71
C ALA A 151 5.75 14.68 -14.10
N LEU A 152 6.93 14.48 -14.70
CA LEU A 152 7.95 13.56 -14.19
C LEU A 152 8.44 13.93 -12.78
N ARG A 153 8.59 15.23 -12.47
CA ARG A 153 8.95 15.69 -11.13
C ARG A 153 7.85 15.37 -10.12
N MET A 154 6.59 15.61 -10.47
CA MET A 154 5.44 15.31 -9.62
C MET A 154 5.34 13.80 -9.33
N GLU A 155 5.47 12.97 -10.36
CA GLU A 155 5.46 11.50 -10.23
C GLU A 155 6.62 11.01 -9.36
N THR A 156 7.84 11.54 -9.58
CA THR A 156 9.01 11.20 -8.75
C THR A 156 8.80 11.56 -7.28
N ASN A 157 8.18 12.71 -7.01
CA ASN A 157 7.88 13.14 -5.63
C ASN A 157 6.81 12.26 -4.99
N SER A 158 5.73 11.96 -5.74
CA SER A 158 4.67 11.06 -5.29
C SER A 158 5.20 9.66 -4.97
N ARG A 159 6.08 9.12 -5.83
CA ARG A 159 6.76 7.84 -5.57
C ARG A 159 7.60 7.88 -4.30
N LYS A 160 8.41 8.93 -4.09
CA LYS A 160 9.20 9.09 -2.85
C LYS A 160 8.32 9.17 -1.61
N GLU A 161 7.15 9.78 -1.70
CA GLU A 161 6.19 9.84 -0.61
C GLU A 161 5.58 8.46 -0.31
N ALA A 162 5.19 7.72 -1.35
CA ALA A 162 4.71 6.34 -1.22
C ALA A 162 5.77 5.42 -0.59
N GLU A 163 7.04 5.54 -1.00
CA GLU A 163 8.17 4.80 -0.40
C GLU A 163 8.35 5.13 1.08
N ARG A 164 8.25 6.40 1.49
CA ARG A 164 8.30 6.80 2.92
C ARG A 164 7.11 6.28 3.72
N ASN A 165 5.93 6.20 3.10
CA ASN A 165 4.73 5.68 3.75
C ASN A 165 4.85 4.17 3.98
N LEU A 166 5.38 3.44 2.99
CA LEU A 166 5.63 2.01 3.12
C LEU A 166 6.65 1.71 4.22
N ALA A 167 7.77 2.45 4.26
CA ALA A 167 8.78 2.31 5.31
C ALA A 167 8.20 2.56 6.73
N ARG A 168 7.34 3.56 6.89
CA ARG A 168 6.63 3.81 8.17
C ARG A 168 5.71 2.66 8.55
N GLN A 169 4.97 2.09 7.60
CA GLN A 169 4.10 0.94 7.87
C GLN A 169 4.90 -0.31 8.27
N GLU A 170 6.07 -0.53 7.67
CA GLU A 170 6.96 -1.63 8.05
C GLU A 170 7.48 -1.48 9.49
N GLU A 171 7.86 -0.26 9.88
CA GLU A 171 8.29 0.06 11.26
C GLU A 171 7.16 -0.11 12.28
N GLU A 172 5.97 0.42 11.99
CA GLU A 172 4.77 0.24 12.83
C GLU A 172 4.41 -1.24 12.98
N THR A 173 4.46 -2.01 11.88
CA THR A 173 4.19 -3.45 11.89
C THR A 173 5.22 -4.22 12.71
N SER A 174 6.50 -3.85 12.62
CA SER A 174 7.57 -4.43 13.43
C SER A 174 7.32 -4.18 14.93
N THR A 175 6.97 -2.94 15.28
CA THR A 175 6.66 -2.55 16.67
C THR A 175 5.44 -3.30 17.21
N ILE A 176 4.38 -3.45 16.41
CA ILE A 176 3.19 -4.24 16.78
C ILE A 176 3.55 -5.71 16.96
N LYS A 177 4.37 -6.29 16.08
CA LYS A 177 4.83 -7.69 16.24
C LYS A 177 5.62 -7.89 17.52
N GLN A 178 6.52 -6.96 17.85
CA GLN A 178 7.31 -7.00 19.09
C GLN A 178 6.41 -6.90 20.33
N THR A 179 5.51 -5.93 20.38
CA THR A 179 4.58 -5.77 21.51
C THR A 179 3.65 -6.98 21.66
N LEU A 180 3.18 -7.57 20.56
CA LEU A 180 2.37 -8.77 20.60
C LEU A 180 3.15 -9.99 21.12
N ALA A 181 4.41 -10.13 20.73
CA ALA A 181 5.29 -11.17 21.28
C ALA A 181 5.51 -11.00 22.78
N GLN A 182 5.70 -9.75 23.24
CA GLN A 182 5.83 -9.43 24.66
C GLN A 182 4.57 -9.80 25.45
N VAL A 183 3.40 -9.32 25.00
CA VAL A 183 2.11 -9.61 25.66
C VAL A 183 1.85 -11.12 25.69
N LYS A 184 2.19 -11.85 24.63
CA LYS A 184 2.06 -13.32 24.60
C LYS A 184 2.91 -13.98 25.70
N ASN A 185 4.15 -13.55 25.87
CA ASN A 185 5.04 -14.08 26.91
C ASN A 185 4.54 -13.72 28.31
N ASP A 186 4.05 -12.50 28.52
CA ASP A 186 3.51 -12.06 29.82
C ASP A 186 2.25 -12.86 30.22
N LEU A 187 1.38 -13.15 29.26
CA LEU A 187 0.21 -14.01 29.47
C LEU A 187 0.61 -15.45 29.79
N GLU A 188 1.59 -16.00 29.08
CA GLU A 188 2.13 -17.35 29.35
C GLU A 188 2.72 -17.42 30.76
N ASN A 189 3.52 -16.42 31.16
CA ASN A 189 4.08 -16.30 32.50
C ASN A 189 2.99 -16.22 33.57
N SER A 190 1.97 -15.40 33.34
CA SER A 190 0.83 -15.26 34.25
C SER A 190 0.05 -16.57 34.38
N ARG A 191 -0.12 -17.32 33.27
CA ARG A 191 -0.77 -18.64 33.28
C ARG A 191 0.02 -19.63 34.12
N CYS A 192 1.34 -19.73 33.90
CA CYS A 192 2.22 -20.60 34.67
C CYS A 192 2.20 -20.25 36.17
N GLN A 193 2.17 -18.96 36.53
CA GLN A 193 2.03 -18.54 37.92
C GLN A 193 0.72 -19.02 38.54
N TRP A 194 -0.41 -18.80 37.85
CA TRP A 194 -1.73 -19.27 38.32
C TRP A 194 -1.80 -20.79 38.48
N GLU A 195 -1.24 -21.55 37.54
CA GLU A 195 -1.15 -23.01 37.64
C GLU A 195 -0.35 -23.46 38.86
N ASN A 196 0.78 -22.80 39.14
CA ASN A 196 1.60 -23.07 40.33
C ASN A 196 0.88 -22.73 41.64
N GLU A 197 0.21 -21.58 41.72
CA GLU A 197 -0.56 -21.18 42.90
C GLU A 197 -1.74 -22.11 43.16
N ARG A 198 -2.43 -22.53 42.10
CA ARG A 198 -3.50 -23.52 42.19
C ARG A 198 -2.98 -24.86 42.73
N SER A 199 -1.87 -25.36 42.22
CA SER A 199 -1.25 -26.60 42.71
C SER A 199 -0.85 -26.49 44.19
N ARG A 200 -0.29 -25.34 44.60
CA ARG A 200 0.05 -25.07 46.01
C ARG A 200 -1.19 -25.10 46.90
N LEU A 201 -2.25 -24.36 46.54
CA LEU A 201 -3.49 -24.32 47.32
C LEU A 201 -4.16 -25.70 47.44
N LEU A 202 -4.12 -26.50 46.38
CA LEU A 202 -4.64 -27.88 46.41
C LEU A 202 -3.82 -28.77 47.35
N ALA A 203 -2.50 -28.62 47.37
CA ALA A 203 -1.64 -29.34 48.31
C ALA A 203 -1.91 -28.93 49.76
N ASP A 204 -2.03 -27.63 50.04
CA ASP A 204 -2.35 -27.09 51.37
C ASP A 204 -3.71 -27.64 51.85
N GLN A 205 -4.75 -27.56 51.00
CA GLN A 205 -6.07 -28.12 51.31
C GLN A 205 -6.00 -29.63 51.58
N SER A 206 -5.26 -30.40 50.78
CA SER A 206 -5.10 -31.83 50.99
C SER A 206 -4.42 -32.15 52.32
N GLN A 207 -3.44 -31.34 52.71
CA GLN A 207 -2.75 -31.46 53.99
C GLN A 207 -3.67 -31.11 55.17
N GLU A 208 -4.45 -30.02 55.07
CA GLU A 208 -5.41 -29.61 56.10
C GLU A 208 -6.50 -30.68 56.30
N VAL A 209 -7.07 -31.20 55.21
CA VAL A 209 -8.06 -32.29 55.27
C VAL A 209 -7.46 -33.54 55.93
N SER A 210 -6.22 -33.89 55.61
CA SER A 210 -5.53 -35.04 56.22
C SER A 210 -5.30 -34.82 57.72
N THR A 211 -4.92 -33.60 58.11
CA THR A 211 -4.68 -33.22 59.51
C THR A 211 -5.98 -33.27 60.31
N LEU A 212 -7.06 -32.71 59.77
CA LEU A 212 -8.39 -32.72 60.39
C LEU A 212 -8.95 -34.14 60.49
N GLN A 213 -8.76 -34.96 59.45
CA GLN A 213 -9.17 -36.36 59.50
C GLN A 213 -8.40 -37.14 60.57
N ALA A 214 -7.09 -36.89 60.73
CA ALA A 214 -6.29 -37.51 61.77
C ALA A 214 -6.74 -37.10 63.18
N SER A 215 -7.01 -35.80 63.41
CA SER A 215 -7.50 -35.33 64.70
C SER A 215 -8.88 -35.90 65.05
N PHE A 216 -9.79 -35.99 64.08
CA PHE A 216 -11.10 -36.62 64.30
C PHE A 216 -10.98 -38.10 64.63
N ARG A 217 -10.11 -38.85 63.94
CA ARG A 217 -9.87 -40.26 64.26
C ARG A 217 -9.34 -40.42 65.68
N GLN A 218 -8.39 -39.58 66.09
CA GLN A 218 -7.82 -39.60 67.44
C GLN A 218 -8.87 -39.27 68.51
N GLU A 219 -9.72 -38.28 68.27
CA GLU A 219 -10.79 -37.91 69.20
C GLU A 219 -11.84 -39.03 69.35
N LEU A 220 -12.21 -39.67 68.23
CA LEU A 220 -13.11 -40.84 68.25
C LEU A 220 -12.49 -42.00 69.03
N GLU A 221 -11.22 -42.33 68.78
CA GLU A 221 -10.51 -43.39 69.51
C GLU A 221 -10.48 -43.11 71.01
N LYS A 222 -10.15 -41.87 71.40
CA LYS A 222 -10.19 -41.42 72.80
C LYS A 222 -11.58 -41.60 73.41
N LYS A 223 -12.64 -41.16 72.71
CA LYS A 223 -14.02 -41.30 73.19
C LYS A 223 -14.42 -42.76 73.32
N THR A 224 -14.06 -43.62 72.37
CA THR A 224 -14.30 -45.06 72.44
C THR A 224 -13.63 -45.67 73.67
N SER A 225 -12.37 -45.33 73.95
CA SER A 225 -11.69 -45.78 75.18
C SER A 225 -12.38 -45.30 76.46
N GLU A 226 -12.78 -44.02 76.53
CA GLU A 226 -13.54 -43.47 77.67
C GLU A 226 -14.85 -44.27 77.90
N TRP A 227 -15.59 -44.56 76.83
CA TRP A 227 -16.83 -45.35 76.89
C TRP A 227 -16.59 -46.81 77.32
N GLU A 228 -15.51 -47.44 76.87
CA GLU A 228 -15.16 -48.81 77.27
C GLU A 228 -14.78 -48.90 78.75
N GLU A 229 -14.05 -47.91 79.25
CA GLU A 229 -13.74 -47.79 80.68
C GLU A 229 -15.00 -47.60 81.52
N ASP A 230 -15.88 -46.66 81.14
CA ASP A 230 -17.16 -46.43 81.83
C ASP A 230 -18.04 -47.67 81.85
N ARG A 231 -18.13 -48.37 80.71
CA ARG A 231 -18.84 -49.64 80.62
C ARG A 231 -18.23 -50.69 81.55
N SER A 232 -16.91 -50.78 81.63
CA SER A 232 -16.22 -51.71 82.52
C SER A 232 -16.48 -51.39 83.99
N ARG A 233 -16.41 -50.11 84.38
CA ARG A 233 -16.77 -49.63 85.73
C ARG A 233 -18.20 -50.05 86.10
N LEU A 234 -19.16 -49.81 85.20
CA LEU A 234 -20.57 -50.10 85.44
C LEU A 234 -20.85 -51.61 85.53
N MET A 235 -20.17 -52.43 84.72
CA MET A 235 -20.24 -53.89 84.83
C MET A 235 -19.65 -54.40 86.14
N GLU A 236 -18.54 -53.83 86.59
CA GLU A 236 -17.93 -54.18 87.88
C GLU A 236 -18.85 -53.80 89.06
N GLU A 237 -19.51 -52.64 88.99
CA GLU A 237 -20.53 -52.23 89.95
C GLU A 237 -21.73 -53.18 89.96
N GLN A 238 -22.23 -53.61 88.80
CA GLN A 238 -23.33 -54.60 88.73
C GLN A 238 -22.94 -55.95 89.34
N VAL A 239 -21.73 -56.44 89.06
CA VAL A 239 -21.24 -57.69 89.66
C VAL A 239 -21.18 -57.57 91.17
N LYS A 240 -20.62 -56.48 91.71
CA LYS A 240 -20.61 -56.20 93.15
C LYS A 240 -22.02 -56.15 93.77
N LEU A 241 -22.98 -55.53 93.06
CA LEU A 241 -24.37 -55.44 93.52
C LEU A 241 -25.05 -56.82 93.57
N CYS A 242 -24.81 -57.66 92.55
CA CYS A 242 -25.33 -59.02 92.49
C CYS A 242 -24.71 -59.94 93.55
N GLU A 243 -23.41 -59.82 93.84
CA GLU A 243 -22.74 -60.58 94.90
C GLU A 243 -23.22 -60.18 96.31
N GLY A 244 -23.50 -58.89 96.53
CA GLY A 244 -24.03 -58.39 97.81
C GLY A 244 -25.50 -58.75 98.07
N THR A 245 -26.25 -59.11 97.03
CA THR A 245 -27.67 -59.47 97.13
C THR A 245 -27.88 -60.94 96.75
N GLY A 246 -27.62 -61.85 97.69
CA GLY A 246 -27.95 -63.29 97.59
C GLY A 246 -29.46 -63.59 97.53
N LYS A 247 -30.22 -62.92 96.64
CA LYS A 247 -31.64 -63.10 96.42
C LYS A 247 -31.88 -63.57 94.99
N THR A 248 -32.36 -64.81 94.89
CA THR A 248 -32.89 -65.44 93.68
C THR A 248 -33.90 -64.52 92.99
N CYS A 249 -33.47 -63.87 91.90
CA CYS A 249 -34.33 -63.07 91.04
C CYS A 249 -35.14 -64.01 90.14
N THR A 250 -36.23 -64.53 90.70
CA THR A 250 -37.27 -65.22 89.96
C THR A 250 -38.46 -64.27 89.80
N LYS A 251 -38.76 -63.97 88.53
CA LYS A 251 -40.05 -63.55 87.96
C LYS A 251 -40.42 -62.05 87.95
N SER A 252 -40.61 -61.62 86.70
CA SER A 252 -41.68 -60.80 86.11
C SER A 252 -41.64 -59.27 86.18
N SER A 253 -41.33 -58.72 85.01
CA SER A 253 -42.14 -57.73 84.28
C SER A 253 -42.10 -56.25 84.71
N PRO A 254 -40.97 -55.57 84.41
CA PRO A 254 -41.03 -54.18 83.91
C PRO A 254 -40.49 -54.00 82.47
N VAL A 255 -39.72 -54.96 81.96
CA VAL A 255 -38.96 -54.86 80.70
C VAL A 255 -39.86 -54.74 79.45
N ALA A 256 -41.12 -55.15 79.53
CA ALA A 256 -42.04 -55.08 78.40
C ALA A 256 -42.49 -53.64 78.06
N LEU A 257 -42.64 -52.77 79.07
CA LEU A 257 -43.13 -51.40 78.86
C LEU A 257 -42.03 -50.47 78.28
N GLU A 258 -40.78 -50.67 78.71
CA GLU A 258 -39.64 -49.93 78.19
C GLU A 258 -39.30 -50.33 76.75
N LYS A 259 -39.50 -51.60 76.39
CA LYS A 259 -39.35 -52.07 75.00
C LYS A 259 -40.32 -51.36 74.04
N SER A 260 -41.56 -51.12 74.45
CA SER A 260 -42.50 -50.34 73.62
C SER A 260 -42.06 -48.89 73.44
N GLY A 261 -41.61 -48.22 74.51
CA GLY A 261 -41.13 -46.83 74.41
C GLY A 261 -39.87 -46.66 73.56
N LEU A 262 -38.94 -47.62 73.65
CA LEU A 262 -37.75 -47.67 72.80
C LEU A 262 -38.09 -47.91 71.32
N LEU A 263 -39.01 -48.82 71.03
CA LEU A 263 -39.43 -49.09 69.65
C LEU A 263 -40.16 -47.90 69.02
N GLU A 264 -40.98 -47.19 69.80
CA GLU A 264 -41.66 -45.97 69.35
C GLU A 264 -40.65 -44.84 69.08
N SER A 265 -39.70 -44.62 70.00
CA SER A 265 -38.61 -43.64 69.82
C SER A 265 -37.74 -43.96 68.59
N LEU A 266 -37.44 -45.25 68.36
CA LEU A 266 -36.67 -45.71 67.21
C LEU A 266 -37.44 -45.52 65.90
N SER A 267 -38.76 -45.69 65.92
CA SER A 267 -39.64 -45.39 64.78
C SER A 267 -39.63 -43.89 64.44
N VAL A 268 -39.78 -43.03 65.45
CA VAL A 268 -39.73 -41.56 65.29
C VAL A 268 -38.38 -41.13 64.72
N LEU A 269 -37.28 -41.66 65.25
CA LEU A 269 -35.93 -41.34 64.75
C LEU A 269 -35.73 -41.81 63.30
N LYS A 270 -36.21 -43.01 62.95
CA LYS A 270 -36.17 -43.49 61.56
C LYS A 270 -36.97 -42.59 60.62
N GLN A 271 -38.12 -42.09 61.06
CA GLN A 271 -38.90 -41.16 60.26
C GLN A 271 -38.15 -39.84 60.07
N ALA A 272 -37.62 -39.26 61.15
CA ALA A 272 -36.84 -38.02 61.08
C ALA A 272 -35.60 -38.14 60.17
N LEU A 273 -34.93 -39.31 60.15
CA LEU A 273 -33.82 -39.57 59.23
C LEU A 273 -34.27 -39.62 57.77
N ARG A 274 -35.43 -40.23 57.48
CA ARG A 274 -35.99 -40.24 56.12
C ARG A 274 -36.37 -38.84 55.66
N ASP A 275 -37.04 -38.06 56.51
CA ASP A 275 -37.46 -36.70 56.18
C ASP A 275 -36.23 -35.83 55.88
N ARG A 276 -35.17 -35.95 56.70
CA ARG A 276 -33.93 -35.21 56.49
C ARG A 276 -33.18 -35.61 55.22
N GLU A 277 -33.21 -36.89 54.84
CA GLU A 277 -32.62 -37.34 53.57
C GLU A 277 -33.38 -36.76 52.37
N GLN A 278 -34.71 -36.75 52.45
CA GLN A 278 -35.56 -36.16 51.42
C GLN A 278 -35.34 -34.64 51.29
N ASP A 279 -35.14 -33.92 52.41
CA ASP A 279 -34.76 -32.50 52.40
C ASP A 279 -33.39 -32.27 51.74
N ARG A 280 -32.42 -33.18 51.92
CA ARG A 280 -31.13 -33.07 51.22
C ARG A 280 -31.27 -33.31 49.73
N GLU A 281 -32.07 -34.29 49.34
CA GLU A 281 -32.28 -34.63 47.92
C GLU A 281 -32.98 -33.48 47.19
N THR A 282 -34.03 -32.91 47.79
CA THR A 282 -34.70 -31.71 47.26
C THR A 282 -33.75 -30.51 47.18
N SER A 283 -32.99 -30.23 48.24
CA SER A 283 -31.99 -29.16 48.23
C SER A 283 -30.91 -29.36 47.15
N THR A 284 -30.48 -30.60 46.90
CA THR A 284 -29.49 -30.91 45.87
C THR A 284 -30.07 -30.72 44.46
N ASN A 285 -31.32 -31.15 44.25
CA ASN A 285 -32.02 -30.95 42.98
C ASN A 285 -32.25 -29.46 42.66
N ASP A 286 -32.61 -28.65 43.66
CA ASP A 286 -32.73 -27.20 43.51
C ASP A 286 -31.39 -26.55 43.15
N LEU A 287 -30.30 -26.97 43.81
CA LEU A 287 -28.95 -26.48 43.49
C LEU A 287 -28.54 -26.84 42.06
N MET A 288 -28.73 -28.09 41.66
CA MET A 288 -28.41 -28.55 40.29
C MET A 288 -29.22 -27.78 39.25
N SER A 289 -30.51 -27.55 39.49
CA SER A 289 -31.37 -26.75 38.59
C SER A 289 -30.82 -25.33 38.42
N ARG A 290 -30.39 -24.69 39.51
CA ARG A 290 -29.84 -23.33 39.50
C ARG A 290 -28.47 -23.24 38.82
N VAL A 291 -27.65 -24.29 38.93
CA VAL A 291 -26.37 -24.39 38.19
C VAL A 291 -26.63 -24.45 36.68
N VAL A 292 -27.57 -25.29 36.24
CA VAL A 292 -27.95 -25.40 34.82
C VAL A 292 -28.51 -24.07 34.28
N GLU A 293 -29.33 -23.35 35.08
CA GLU A 293 -29.81 -22.01 34.71
C GLU A 293 -28.66 -21.01 34.53
N MET A 294 -27.66 -21.02 35.42
CA MET A 294 -26.49 -20.17 35.29
C MET A 294 -25.63 -20.52 34.08
N GLU A 295 -25.42 -21.80 33.79
CA GLU A 295 -24.70 -22.25 32.58
C GLU A 295 -25.40 -21.76 31.31
N ASN A 296 -26.72 -21.88 31.24
CA ASN A 296 -27.52 -21.38 30.13
C ASN A 296 -27.40 -19.85 29.98
N LEU A 297 -27.46 -19.10 31.09
CA LEU A 297 -27.27 -17.64 31.07
C LEU A 297 -25.87 -17.25 30.59
N MET A 298 -24.84 -17.96 31.04
CA MET A 298 -23.47 -17.74 30.58
C MET A 298 -23.31 -18.02 29.09
N GLU A 299 -23.92 -19.10 28.60
CA GLU A 299 -23.90 -19.45 27.18
C GLU A 299 -24.62 -18.38 26.34
N GLU A 300 -25.76 -17.85 26.82
CA GLU A 300 -26.48 -16.75 26.16
C GLU A 300 -25.65 -15.46 26.13
N VAL A 301 -24.97 -15.12 27.23
CA VAL A 301 -24.05 -13.97 27.28
C VAL A 301 -22.88 -14.14 26.30
N GLN A 302 -22.36 -15.35 26.12
CA GLN A 302 -21.32 -15.63 25.13
C GLN A 302 -21.85 -15.64 23.69
N ARG A 303 -23.11 -16.10 23.47
CA ARG A 303 -23.77 -16.08 22.17
C ARG A 303 -24.18 -14.69 21.72
N GLN A 304 -24.32 -13.72 22.64
CA GLN A 304 -24.58 -12.35 22.23
C GLN A 304 -23.50 -11.90 21.24
N PRO A 305 -23.89 -11.50 20.02
CA PRO A 305 -22.93 -11.13 18.99
C PRO A 305 -22.12 -9.96 19.54
N GLN A 306 -20.82 -10.19 19.77
CA GLN A 306 -19.88 -9.18 20.23
C GLN A 306 -20.22 -7.90 19.51
N ARG A 307 -20.79 -6.94 20.25
CA ARG A 307 -21.38 -5.72 19.68
C ARG A 307 -20.36 -5.19 18.69
N ARG A 308 -20.67 -5.34 17.39
CA ARG A 308 -19.74 -4.97 16.31
C ARG A 308 -19.25 -3.59 16.68
N SER A 309 -17.94 -3.50 16.94
CA SER A 309 -17.36 -2.36 17.66
C SER A 309 -17.90 -1.08 17.05
N LEU A 310 -18.20 -0.07 17.86
CA LEU A 310 -18.65 1.24 17.37
C LEU A 310 -17.78 1.70 16.19
N ARG A 311 -16.48 1.37 16.22
CA ARG A 311 -15.53 1.51 15.12
C ARG A 311 -15.97 0.91 13.77
N LYS A 312 -16.51 -0.31 13.72
CA LYS A 312 -17.07 -0.91 12.49
C LYS A 312 -18.34 -0.19 12.01
N ARG A 313 -19.18 0.29 12.94
CA ARG A 313 -20.37 1.10 12.58
C ARG A 313 -19.98 2.49 12.04
N PHE A 314 -19.00 3.15 12.65
CA PHE A 314 -18.44 4.41 12.15
C PHE A 314 -17.76 4.23 10.79
N LEU A 315 -16.96 3.17 10.59
CA LEU A 315 -16.33 2.87 9.30
C LEU A 315 -17.35 2.67 8.18
N HIS A 316 -18.52 2.08 8.47
CA HIS A 316 -19.57 1.94 7.47
C HIS A 316 -20.26 3.27 7.12
N PHE A 317 -20.32 4.20 8.06
CA PHE A 317 -20.92 5.53 7.85
C PHE A 317 -20.04 6.39 6.92
N PHE A 318 -18.72 6.32 7.08
CA PHE A 318 -17.78 7.07 6.25
C PHE A 318 -17.51 6.45 4.86
N ARG A 319 -17.93 5.21 4.60
CA ARG A 319 -17.73 4.54 3.30
C ARG A 319 -18.85 4.80 2.28
N ARG A 320 -19.82 5.66 2.60
CA ARG A 320 -20.99 5.98 1.77
C ARG A 320 -21.01 7.42 1.23
N GLN A 321 -19.94 8.19 1.43
CA GLN A 321 -19.65 9.42 0.69
C GLN A 321 -18.51 9.14 -0.29
#